data_AF-W9DR12-F1
#
_entry.id   AF-W9DR12-F1
#
_cell.length_a   1.000
_cell.length_b   1.000
_cell.length_c   1.000
_cell.angle_alpha   90.00
_cell.angle_beta   90.00
_cell.angle_gamma   90.00
#
_symmetry.space_group_name_H-M   'P 1'
#
loop_
_entity.id
_entity.type
_entity.pdbx_description
1 polymer ?
#
loop_
_entity_poly.entity_id
_entity_poly.type
_entity_poly.pdbx_seq_one_letter_code
_entity_poly.pdbx_strand_id
1 'polypeptide(L)'
;MKTIDFLLKNILAPLIVAFLTPFVISLYSQITTDNWKYLLEQVSFTQMYLFLAVIIFWEMGIILKNRYDTVKRENLKAGALTRHFPIDGYETIFQIQYNGVLWDIRVPKGIDSFLVSSKTVDRIDVKLPPKCPLCKTELEQTRSFIKGYKWKCVSCGFTKRNNDIWHKEAERAKKIAKRKLEFHIDENK
;
A
#
# COMPACT_ATOMS: atom_id res chain seq x y z
N MET A 1 6.30 -0.04 11.45
CA MET A 1 5.15 -0.19 12.37
C MET A 1 4.07 -0.96 11.67
N LYS A 2 3.62 -2.07 12.26
CA LYS A 2 2.46 -2.80 11.73
C LYS A 2 1.24 -1.91 11.91
N THR A 3 0.31 -1.93 10.96
CA THR A 3 -0.94 -1.16 11.03
C THR A 3 -1.70 -1.40 12.34
N ILE A 4 -1.54 -2.59 12.92
CA ILE A 4 -2.10 -2.98 14.21
C ILE A 4 -1.52 -2.13 15.36
N ASP A 5 -0.20 -1.92 15.42
CA ASP A 5 0.43 -1.10 16.47
C ASP A 5 -0.03 0.36 16.40
N PHE A 6 -0.26 0.85 15.18
CA PHE A 6 -0.78 2.18 14.95
C PHE A 6 -2.23 2.31 15.43
N LEU A 7 -3.09 1.35 15.08
CA LEU A 7 -4.50 1.34 15.47
C LEU A 7 -4.64 1.20 17.00
N LEU A 8 -3.85 0.31 17.61
CA LEU A 8 -3.84 0.12 19.05
C LEU A 8 -3.41 1.38 19.81
N LYS A 9 -2.32 2.05 19.41
CA LYS A 9 -1.86 3.24 20.15
C LYS A 9 -2.70 4.48 19.91
N ASN A 10 -3.20 4.69 18.68
CA ASN A 10 -3.82 5.96 18.32
C ASN A 10 -5.36 5.93 18.35
N ILE A 11 -6.00 4.76 18.23
CA ILE A 11 -7.47 4.64 18.24
C ILE A 11 -7.96 3.91 19.50
N LEU A 12 -7.24 2.90 20.01
CA LEU A 12 -7.72 2.17 21.19
C LEU A 12 -7.61 3.01 22.47
N ALA A 13 -6.45 3.64 22.72
CA ALA A 13 -6.23 4.48 23.89
C ALA A 13 -7.31 5.56 24.13
N PRO A 14 -7.66 6.41 23.14
CA PRO A 14 -8.72 7.41 23.33
C PRO A 14 -10.11 6.84 23.48
N LEU A 15 -10.40 5.69 22.86
CA LEU A 15 -11.70 5.04 22.94
C LEU A 15 -11.86 4.43 24.33
N ILE A 16 -10.78 3.87 24.88
CA ILE A 16 -10.68 3.48 26.29
C ILE A 16 -10.87 4.70 27.20
N VAL A 17 -10.19 5.82 26.94
CA VAL A 17 -10.35 7.05 27.76
C VAL A 17 -11.79 7.56 27.70
N ALA A 18 -12.39 7.66 26.52
CA ALA A 18 -13.77 8.10 26.34
C ALA A 18 -14.77 7.18 27.06
N PHE A 19 -14.50 5.87 27.10
CA PHE A 19 -15.32 4.90 27.82
C PHE A 19 -15.10 4.93 29.35
N LEU A 20 -13.86 5.13 29.80
CA LEU A 20 -13.53 5.21 31.23
C LEU A 20 -13.95 6.54 31.86
N THR A 21 -14.03 7.62 31.08
CA THR A 21 -14.41 8.96 31.57
C THR A 21 -15.76 8.95 32.31
N PRO A 22 -16.88 8.43 31.75
CA PRO A 22 -18.15 8.38 32.49
C PRO A 22 -18.07 7.45 33.71
N PHE A 23 -17.27 6.38 33.66
CA PHE A 23 -17.09 5.49 34.80
C PHE A 23 -16.39 6.19 35.97
N VAL A 24 -15.31 6.92 35.71
CA VAL A 24 -14.59 7.70 36.72
C VAL A 24 -15.47 8.81 37.31
N ILE A 25 -16.24 9.51 36.46
CA ILE A 25 -17.20 10.53 36.91
C ILE A 25 -18.28 9.91 37.79
N SER A 26 -18.83 8.77 37.39
CA SER A 26 -19.88 8.09 38.15
C SER A 26 -19.37 7.59 39.52
N LEU A 27 -18.15 7.07 39.57
CA LEU A 27 -17.50 6.60 40.79
C LEU A 27 -17.19 7.76 41.74
N TYR A 28 -16.72 8.89 41.20
CA TYR A 28 -16.55 10.13 41.97
C TYR A 28 -17.89 10.69 42.50
N SER A 29 -18.95 10.60 41.69
CA SER A 29 -20.31 10.99 42.09
C SER A 29 -20.79 10.16 43.28
N GLN A 30 -20.56 8.85 43.27
CA GLN A 30 -20.95 7.98 44.38
C GLN A 30 -20.21 8.34 45.68
N ILE A 31 -18.90 8.61 45.62
CA ILE A 31 -18.11 8.93 46.81
C ILE A 31 -18.56 10.26 47.45
N THR A 32 -18.99 11.23 46.63
CA THR A 32 -19.28 12.59 47.09
C THR A 32 -20.75 12.85 47.41
N THR A 33 -21.67 12.22 46.67
CA THR A 33 -23.12 12.51 46.76
C THR A 33 -23.95 11.28 47.13
N ASP A 34 -23.31 10.13 47.28
CA ASP A 34 -23.96 8.82 47.49
C ASP A 34 -24.96 8.43 46.38
N ASN A 35 -24.83 9.07 45.21
CA ASN A 35 -25.64 8.82 44.03
C ASN A 35 -24.77 8.73 42.76
N TRP A 36 -24.77 7.57 42.12
CA TRP A 36 -24.03 7.27 40.88
C TRP A 36 -24.33 8.19 39.69
N LYS A 37 -25.52 8.79 39.63
CA LYS A 37 -26.01 9.53 38.44
C LYS A 37 -25.94 11.05 38.58
N TYR A 38 -25.83 11.57 39.80
CA TYR A 38 -26.00 12.99 40.08
C TYR A 38 -25.15 13.90 39.18
N LEU A 39 -23.84 13.62 39.07
CA LEU A 39 -22.94 14.43 38.23
C LEU A 39 -23.16 14.22 36.72
N LEU A 40 -23.64 13.04 36.29
CA LEU A 40 -23.93 12.78 34.88
C LEU A 40 -25.21 13.49 34.43
N GLU A 41 -26.22 13.60 35.30
CA GLU A 41 -27.48 14.29 35.02
C GLU A 41 -27.32 15.81 34.97
N GLN A 42 -26.30 16.36 35.64
CA GLN A 42 -25.96 17.78 35.55
C GLN A 42 -25.27 18.17 34.22
N VAL A 43 -24.80 17.20 33.43
CA VAL A 43 -24.16 17.51 32.15
C VAL A 43 -25.22 17.96 31.16
N SER A 44 -25.12 19.22 30.73
CA SER A 44 -26.00 19.75 29.69
C SER A 44 -25.75 19.06 28.35
N PHE A 45 -26.80 18.89 27.54
CA PHE A 45 -26.66 18.36 26.17
C PHE A 45 -25.61 19.12 25.34
N THR A 46 -25.49 20.44 25.55
CA THR A 46 -24.48 21.28 24.88
C THR A 46 -23.05 20.82 25.17
N GLN A 47 -22.73 20.50 26.42
CA GLN A 47 -21.40 19.99 26.81
C GLN A 47 -21.13 18.62 26.18
N MET A 48 -22.14 17.75 26.11
CA MET A 48 -22.02 16.44 25.47
C MET A 48 -21.74 16.57 23.97
N TYR A 49 -22.43 17.47 23.26
CA TYR A 49 -22.16 17.73 21.84
C TYR A 49 -20.77 18.30 21.59
N LEU A 50 -20.30 19.23 22.44
CA LEU A 50 -18.95 19.76 22.36
C LEU A 50 -17.90 18.66 22.55
N PHE A 51 -18.09 17.78 23.53
CA PHE A 51 -17.20 16.65 23.76
C PHE A 51 -17.14 15.70 22.55
N LEU A 52 -18.30 15.35 21.99
CA LEU A 52 -18.39 14.51 20.79
C LEU A 52 -17.68 15.18 19.59
N ALA A 53 -17.87 16.49 19.40
CA ALA A 53 -17.22 17.23 18.33
C ALA A 53 -15.68 17.18 18.46
N VAL A 54 -15.15 17.33 19.67
CA VAL A 54 -13.70 17.21 19.94
C VAL A 54 -13.17 15.83 19.57
N ILE A 55 -13.89 14.76 19.94
CA ILE A 55 -13.52 13.38 19.57
C ILE A 55 -13.48 13.23 18.03
N ILE A 56 -14.52 13.70 17.33
CA ILE A 56 -14.60 13.61 15.86
C ILE A 56 -13.46 14.37 15.19
N PHE A 57 -13.18 15.60 15.63
CA PHE A 57 -12.07 16.40 15.09
C PHE A 57 -10.72 15.71 15.29
N TRP A 58 -10.53 15.09 16.45
CA TRP A 58 -9.30 14.41 16.78
C TRP A 58 -9.10 13.13 15.96
N GLU A 59 -10.13 12.30 15.80
CA GLU A 59 -10.13 11.14 14.89
C GLU A 59 -9.84 11.56 13.44
N MET A 60 -10.43 12.67 12.98
CA MET A 60 -10.18 13.22 11.66
C MET A 60 -8.70 13.62 11.49
N GLY A 61 -8.10 14.24 12.51
CA GLY A 61 -6.67 14.59 12.52
C GLY A 61 -5.76 13.37 12.40
N ILE A 62 -6.09 12.27 13.10
CA ILE A 62 -5.35 11.00 13.01
C ILE A 62 -5.43 10.42 11.60
N ILE A 63 -6.62 10.41 10.99
CA ILE A 63 -6.84 9.92 9.63
C ILE A 63 -6.05 10.76 8.62
N LEU A 64 -6.10 12.09 8.74
CA LEU A 64 -5.37 13.00 7.85
C LEU A 64 -3.85 12.82 7.96
N LYS A 65 -3.32 12.74 9.19
CA LYS A 65 -1.89 12.49 9.43
C LYS A 65 -1.43 11.17 8.81
N ASN A 66 -2.21 10.10 8.99
CA ASN A 66 -1.92 8.81 8.38
C ASN A 66 -1.89 8.86 6.86
N ARG A 67 -2.86 9.56 6.27
CA ARG A 67 -2.93 9.73 4.82
C ARG A 67 -1.71 10.50 4.33
N TYR A 68 -1.37 11.60 5.01
CA TYR A 68 -0.19 12.40 4.71
C TYR A 68 1.10 11.58 4.79
N ASP A 69 1.32 10.83 5.87
CA ASP A 69 2.53 10.00 6.05
C ASP A 69 2.61 8.87 5.03
N THR A 70 1.47 8.34 4.59
CA THR A 70 1.43 7.32 3.53
C THR A 70 1.85 7.93 2.20
N VAL A 71 1.26 9.06 1.81
CA VAL A 71 1.61 9.77 0.57
C VAL A 71 3.08 10.22 0.58
N LYS A 72 3.56 10.79 1.69
CA LYS A 72 4.95 11.22 1.85
C LYS A 72 5.92 10.06 1.64
N ARG A 73 5.65 8.89 2.21
CA ARG A 73 6.48 7.69 2.04
C ARG A 73 6.44 7.15 0.61
N GLU A 74 5.29 7.21 -0.07
CA GLU A 74 5.17 6.83 -1.47
C GLU A 74 5.98 7.78 -2.37
N ASN A 75 5.91 9.08 -2.15
CA ASN A 75 6.66 10.09 -2.91
C ASN A 75 8.18 9.99 -2.68
N LEU A 76 8.61 9.75 -1.44
CA LEU A 76 10.04 9.57 -1.12
C LEU A 76 10.63 8.31 -1.78
N LYS A 77 9.84 7.22 -1.89
CA LYS A 77 10.27 5.99 -2.58
C LYS A 77 10.35 6.15 -4.09
N ALA A 78 9.51 7.01 -4.67
CA ALA A 78 9.58 7.32 -6.10
C ALA A 78 10.87 8.09 -6.47
N GLY A 79 11.41 8.91 -5.56
CA GLY A 79 12.62 9.71 -5.80
C GLY A 79 13.96 8.97 -5.62
N ALA A 80 13.98 7.81 -4.96
CA ALA A 80 15.23 7.14 -4.55
C ALA A 80 15.59 5.89 -5.38
N LEU A 81 14.97 5.68 -6.54
CA LEU A 81 15.36 4.60 -7.44
C LEU A 81 16.52 5.06 -8.32
N THR A 82 17.75 4.96 -7.82
CA THR A 82 18.96 4.91 -8.65
C THR A 82 18.94 3.62 -9.45
N ARG A 83 18.09 3.54 -10.48
CA ARG A 83 18.20 2.49 -11.49
C ARG A 83 19.46 2.80 -12.29
N HIS A 84 20.42 1.88 -12.27
CA HIS A 84 21.48 1.90 -13.26
C HIS A 84 20.84 1.68 -14.64
N PHE A 85 20.74 2.75 -15.41
CA PHE A 85 20.31 2.68 -16.80
C PHE A 85 21.51 2.25 -17.64
N PRO A 86 21.47 1.09 -18.29
CA PRO A 86 22.49 0.72 -19.25
C PRO A 86 22.49 1.74 -20.39
N ILE A 87 23.68 2.13 -20.85
CA ILE A 87 23.89 3.14 -21.89
C ILE A 87 23.19 2.73 -23.18
N ASP A 88 23.24 1.44 -23.52
CA ASP A 88 22.66 0.87 -24.75
C ASP A 88 21.17 0.51 -24.61
N GLY A 89 20.58 0.76 -23.44
CA GLY A 89 19.19 0.45 -23.15
C GLY A 89 18.95 -1.03 -22.85
N TYR A 90 17.69 -1.45 -23.01
CA TYR A 90 17.24 -2.79 -22.66
C TYR A 90 16.67 -3.52 -23.87
N GLU A 91 16.75 -4.84 -23.84
CA GLU A 91 16.04 -5.73 -24.76
C GLU A 91 15.11 -6.68 -24.00
N THR A 92 13.92 -6.92 -24.55
CA THR A 92 12.94 -7.83 -23.95
C THR A 92 13.30 -9.27 -24.32
N ILE A 93 13.49 -10.11 -23.31
CA ILE A 93 13.85 -11.52 -23.47
C ILE A 93 12.61 -12.43 -23.50
N PHE A 94 11.64 -12.19 -22.61
CA PHE A 94 10.38 -12.94 -22.59
C PHE A 94 9.29 -12.17 -21.85
N GLN A 95 8.07 -12.72 -21.89
CA GLN A 95 6.92 -12.18 -21.18
C GLN A 95 6.43 -13.16 -20.12
N ILE A 96 5.99 -12.65 -18.97
CA ILE A 96 5.29 -13.46 -17.97
C ILE A 96 3.90 -12.90 -17.69
N GLN A 97 2.95 -13.80 -17.48
CA GLN A 97 1.66 -13.45 -16.92
C GLN A 97 1.75 -13.56 -15.40
N TYR A 98 1.54 -12.43 -14.71
CA TYR A 98 1.49 -12.39 -13.25
C TYR A 98 0.42 -11.42 -12.79
N ASN A 99 -0.38 -11.87 -11.82
CA ASN A 99 -1.51 -11.13 -11.30
C ASN A 99 -2.42 -10.62 -12.45
N GLY A 100 -2.80 -11.49 -13.39
CA GLY A 100 -3.75 -11.19 -14.46
C GLY A 100 -3.32 -10.09 -15.46
N VAL A 101 -2.04 -9.73 -15.50
CA VAL A 101 -1.47 -8.81 -16.51
C VAL A 101 -0.18 -9.38 -17.06
N LEU A 102 0.27 -8.84 -18.19
CA LEU A 102 1.51 -9.24 -18.86
C LEU A 102 2.66 -8.32 -18.43
N TRP A 103 3.80 -8.92 -18.10
CA TRP A 103 5.03 -8.23 -17.74
C TRP A 103 6.12 -8.58 -18.74
N ASP A 104 6.72 -7.57 -19.37
CA ASP A 104 7.88 -7.78 -20.22
C ASP A 104 9.13 -7.85 -19.32
N ILE A 105 9.85 -8.96 -19.43
CA ILE A 105 11.12 -9.18 -18.75
C ILE A 105 12.24 -8.77 -19.70
N ARG A 106 13.15 -7.92 -19.23
CA ARG A 106 14.19 -7.31 -20.06
C ARG A 106 15.57 -7.38 -19.42
N VAL A 107 16.60 -7.38 -20.24
CA VAL A 107 18.01 -7.33 -19.82
C VAL A 107 18.71 -6.16 -20.51
N PRO A 108 19.80 -5.61 -19.93
CA PRO A 108 20.65 -4.65 -20.62
C PRO A 108 21.12 -5.18 -21.98
N LYS A 109 21.08 -4.35 -23.02
CA LYS A 109 21.70 -4.69 -24.32
C LYS A 109 23.22 -4.88 -24.14
N GLY A 110 23.81 -5.74 -24.96
CA GLY A 110 25.24 -6.10 -24.88
C GLY A 110 25.55 -7.25 -23.91
N ILE A 111 24.54 -7.80 -23.25
CA ILE A 111 24.62 -9.14 -22.66
C ILE A 111 24.03 -10.07 -23.71
N ASP A 112 24.80 -11.06 -24.19
CA ASP A 112 24.28 -12.05 -25.15
C ASP A 112 23.02 -12.71 -24.58
N SER A 113 21.86 -12.34 -25.10
CA SER A 113 20.55 -12.88 -24.70
C SER A 113 20.44 -14.38 -24.96
N PHE A 114 21.27 -14.91 -25.85
CA PHE A 114 21.38 -16.34 -26.15
C PHE A 114 22.10 -17.14 -25.06
N LEU A 115 22.96 -16.50 -24.26
CA LEU A 115 23.64 -17.15 -23.14
C LEU A 115 22.94 -16.73 -21.84
N VAL A 116 21.79 -17.36 -21.59
CA VAL A 116 21.11 -17.31 -20.30
C VAL A 116 22.04 -17.97 -19.27
N SER A 117 22.92 -17.18 -18.68
CA SER A 117 23.86 -17.60 -17.65
C SER A 117 23.37 -17.15 -16.27
N SER A 118 23.91 -17.74 -15.20
CA SER A 118 23.63 -17.29 -13.83
C SER A 118 23.89 -15.80 -13.62
N LYS A 119 24.87 -15.21 -14.34
CA LYS A 119 25.15 -13.76 -14.31
C LYS A 119 24.05 -12.91 -14.98
N THR A 120 23.37 -13.46 -15.99
CA THR A 120 22.25 -12.78 -16.68
C THR A 120 21.04 -12.69 -15.77
N VAL A 121 20.82 -13.70 -14.93
CA VAL A 121 19.68 -13.81 -14.00
C VAL A 121 19.64 -12.66 -12.98
N ASP A 122 20.79 -12.18 -12.51
CA ASP A 122 20.86 -11.07 -11.55
C ASP A 122 20.58 -9.70 -12.16
N ARG A 123 20.73 -9.57 -13.49
CA ARG A 123 20.64 -8.30 -14.22
C ARG A 123 19.27 -8.05 -14.84
N ILE A 124 18.30 -8.93 -14.60
CA ILE A 124 16.94 -8.81 -15.12
C ILE A 124 16.26 -7.56 -14.56
N ASP A 125 15.55 -6.86 -15.43
CA ASP A 125 14.59 -5.81 -15.08
C ASP A 125 13.20 -6.14 -15.63
N VAL A 126 12.19 -5.47 -15.09
CA VAL A 126 10.80 -5.60 -15.54
C VAL A 126 10.36 -4.28 -16.16
N LYS A 127 9.87 -4.33 -17.41
CA LYS A 127 9.33 -3.14 -18.07
C LYS A 127 8.08 -2.66 -17.32
N LEU A 128 8.04 -1.37 -17.06
CA LEU A 128 6.88 -0.66 -16.54
C LEU A 128 6.37 0.29 -17.62
N PRO A 129 5.05 0.49 -17.76
CA PRO A 129 3.97 -0.20 -17.04
C PRO A 129 3.70 -1.64 -17.55
N PRO A 130 2.93 -2.48 -16.82
CA PRO A 130 2.49 -3.79 -17.33
C PRO A 130 1.51 -3.64 -18.50
N LYS A 131 1.38 -4.71 -19.28
CA LYS A 131 0.52 -4.79 -20.46
C LYS A 131 -0.79 -5.52 -20.19
N CYS A 132 -1.83 -5.13 -20.92
CA CYS A 132 -3.13 -5.77 -20.92
C CYS A 132 -3.03 -7.20 -21.45
N PRO A 133 -3.65 -8.21 -20.80
CA PRO A 133 -3.63 -9.58 -21.30
C PRO A 133 -4.45 -9.78 -22.59
N LEU A 134 -5.38 -8.87 -22.90
CA LEU A 134 -6.29 -9.00 -24.04
C LEU A 134 -5.72 -8.38 -25.32
N CYS A 135 -5.19 -7.15 -25.22
CA CYS A 135 -4.73 -6.38 -26.39
C CYS A 135 -3.24 -5.99 -26.33
N LYS A 136 -2.51 -6.44 -25.30
CA LYS A 136 -1.08 -6.14 -25.08
C LYS A 136 -0.72 -4.65 -24.95
N THR A 137 -1.70 -3.75 -24.92
CA THR A 137 -1.50 -2.31 -24.66
C THR A 137 -1.07 -2.07 -23.21
N GLU A 138 -0.20 -1.10 -23.00
CA GLU A 138 0.23 -0.65 -21.67
C GLU A 138 -0.97 -0.18 -20.83
N LEU A 139 -0.95 -0.52 -19.53
CA LEU A 139 -2.01 -0.19 -18.60
C LEU A 139 -1.73 1.15 -17.92
N GLU A 140 -2.78 1.92 -17.65
CA GLU A 140 -2.74 3.12 -16.80
C GLU A 140 -3.05 2.77 -15.35
N GLN A 141 -2.28 3.32 -14.41
CA GLN A 141 -2.54 3.20 -12.98
C GLN A 141 -3.21 4.45 -12.43
N THR A 142 -4.36 4.27 -11.78
CA THR A 142 -5.08 5.32 -11.05
C THR A 142 -5.23 4.93 -9.58
N ARG A 143 -5.04 5.87 -8.65
CA ARG A 143 -5.26 5.63 -7.22
C ARG A 143 -6.76 5.68 -6.93
N SER A 144 -7.29 4.68 -6.23
CA SER A 144 -8.69 4.67 -5.81
C SER A 144 -8.90 5.47 -4.53
N PHE A 145 -10.09 6.07 -4.37
CA PHE A 145 -10.41 6.98 -3.26
C PHE A 145 -10.38 6.28 -1.88
N ILE A 146 -10.87 5.04 -1.80
CA ILE A 146 -11.09 4.35 -0.53
C ILE A 146 -9.91 3.43 -0.15
N LYS A 147 -9.25 2.77 -1.12
CA LYS A 147 -7.97 2.05 -0.95
C LYS A 147 -7.49 1.46 -2.28
N GLY A 148 -6.18 1.31 -2.43
CA GLY A 148 -5.58 0.57 -3.55
C GLY A 148 -5.51 1.34 -4.86
N TYR A 149 -5.23 0.60 -5.92
CA TYR A 149 -4.94 1.07 -7.27
C TYR A 149 -5.84 0.35 -8.28
N LYS A 150 -6.28 1.09 -9.29
CA LYS A 150 -7.00 0.56 -10.44
C LYS A 150 -6.08 0.64 -11.65
N TRP A 151 -5.88 -0.49 -12.30
CA TRP A 151 -5.19 -0.58 -13.59
C TRP A 151 -6.25 -0.65 -14.68
N LYS A 152 -6.15 0.22 -15.67
CA LYS A 152 -7.11 0.31 -16.78
C LYS A 152 -6.36 0.26 -18.11
N CYS A 153 -6.87 -0.52 -19.04
CA CYS A 153 -6.42 -0.49 -20.42
C CYS A 153 -7.16 0.62 -21.18
N VAL A 154 -6.41 1.45 -21.89
CA VAL A 154 -6.97 2.53 -22.72
C VAL A 154 -7.64 2.02 -24.00
N SER A 155 -7.24 0.84 -24.49
CA SER A 155 -7.72 0.30 -25.77
C SER A 155 -8.97 -0.58 -25.63
N CYS A 156 -8.90 -1.65 -24.83
CA CYS A 156 -9.97 -2.66 -24.78
C CYS A 156 -10.88 -2.59 -23.54
N GLY A 157 -10.70 -1.58 -22.68
CA GLY A 157 -11.52 -1.42 -21.47
C GLY A 157 -11.23 -2.41 -20.33
N PHE A 158 -10.24 -3.31 -20.48
CA PHE A 158 -9.79 -4.18 -19.38
C PHE A 158 -9.51 -3.37 -18.11
N THR A 159 -10.04 -3.80 -16.97
CA THR A 159 -9.76 -3.17 -15.68
C THR A 159 -9.41 -4.21 -14.64
N LYS A 160 -8.48 -3.84 -13.75
CA LYS A 160 -8.07 -4.66 -12.62
C LYS A 160 -7.87 -3.80 -11.38
N ARG A 161 -8.44 -4.23 -10.25
CA ARG A 161 -8.16 -3.62 -8.94
C ARG A 161 -6.99 -4.34 -8.28
N ASN A 162 -6.09 -3.58 -7.68
CA ASN A 162 -4.93 -4.09 -6.97
C ASN A 162 -4.71 -3.31 -5.67
N ASN A 163 -4.16 -3.95 -4.65
CA ASN A 163 -3.85 -3.28 -3.38
C ASN A 163 -2.54 -2.50 -3.47
N ASP A 164 -1.63 -2.93 -4.34
CA ASP A 164 -0.26 -2.43 -4.44
C ASP A 164 -0.01 -1.66 -5.76
N ILE A 165 0.98 -0.76 -5.75
CA ILE A 165 1.43 -0.05 -6.97
C ILE A 165 2.09 -1.00 -7.97
N TRP A 166 2.10 -0.65 -9.27
CA TRP A 166 2.75 -1.50 -10.28
C TRP A 166 4.23 -1.75 -9.99
N HIS A 167 4.91 -0.87 -9.25
CA HIS A 167 6.35 -1.00 -8.97
C HIS A 167 6.58 -2.16 -8.01
N LYS A 168 5.73 -2.25 -6.98
CA LYS A 168 5.79 -3.33 -5.98
C LYS A 168 5.39 -4.67 -6.60
N GLU A 169 4.44 -4.65 -7.53
CA GLU A 169 4.03 -5.83 -8.28
C GLU A 169 5.09 -6.26 -9.30
N ALA A 170 5.80 -5.32 -9.91
CA ALA A 170 6.93 -5.60 -10.80
C ALA A 170 8.08 -6.28 -10.06
N GLU A 171 8.37 -5.89 -8.82
CA GLU A 171 9.37 -6.60 -7.99
C GLU A 171 8.95 -8.05 -7.71
N ARG A 172 7.65 -8.32 -7.50
CA ARG A 172 7.14 -9.68 -7.36
C ARG A 172 7.26 -10.45 -8.67
N ALA A 173 6.88 -9.82 -9.78
CA ALA A 173 7.03 -10.38 -11.13
C ALA A 173 8.49 -10.70 -11.45
N LYS A 174 9.44 -9.81 -11.09
CA LYS A 174 10.88 -9.99 -11.24
C LYS A 174 11.37 -11.22 -10.50
N LYS A 175 10.96 -11.42 -9.24
CA LYS A 175 11.35 -12.62 -8.45
C LYS A 175 10.83 -13.91 -9.09
N ILE A 176 9.61 -13.88 -9.62
CA ILE A 176 9.02 -15.03 -10.34
C ILE A 176 9.79 -15.30 -11.63
N ALA A 177 10.11 -14.26 -12.41
CA ALA A 177 10.90 -14.36 -13.63
C ALA A 177 12.30 -14.93 -13.36
N LYS A 178 12.96 -14.44 -12.30
CA LYS A 178 14.28 -14.91 -11.85
C LYS A 178 14.26 -16.41 -11.61
N ARG A 179 13.31 -16.88 -10.79
CA ARG A 179 13.16 -18.30 -10.47
C ARG A 179 12.88 -19.15 -11.71
N LYS A 180 12.06 -18.66 -12.65
CA LYS A 180 11.78 -19.40 -13.89
C LYS A 180 13.02 -19.58 -14.77
N LEU A 181 13.87 -18.56 -14.86
CA LEU A 181 15.11 -18.66 -15.61
C LEU A 181 16.13 -19.58 -14.94
N GLU A 182 16.22 -19.55 -13.61
CA GLU A 182 17.08 -20.48 -12.85
C GLU A 182 16.75 -21.94 -13.19
N PHE A 183 15.45 -22.30 -13.18
CA PHE A 183 15.01 -23.64 -13.58
C PHE A 183 15.39 -23.98 -15.02
N HIS A 184 15.19 -23.06 -15.96
CA HIS A 184 15.54 -23.29 -17.37
C HIS A 184 17.05 -23.46 -17.59
N ILE A 185 17.89 -22.80 -16.80
CA ILE A 185 19.34 -22.98 -16.85
C ILE A 185 19.72 -24.37 -16.37
N ASP A 186 19.11 -24.84 -15.26
CA ASP A 186 19.43 -26.14 -14.67
C ASP A 186 18.93 -27.32 -15.52
N GLU A 187 17.85 -27.15 -16.28
CA GLU A 187 17.37 -28.16 -17.25
C GLU A 187 18.27 -28.31 -18.48
N ASN A 188 19.08 -27.28 -18.82
CA ASN A 188 19.93 -27.25 -20.01
C ASN A 188 21.43 -27.49 -19.71
N LYS A 189 21.78 -27.86 -18.46
CA LYS A 189 23.13 -28.30 -18.07
C LYS A 189 23.26 -29.81 -18.15
#